data_AF-A0A8C1D2A0-F1
#
_entry.id   AF-A0A8C1D2A0-F1
#
_cell.length_a   1.000
_cell.length_b   1.000
_cell.length_c   1.000
_cell.angle_alpha   90.00
_cell.angle_beta   90.00
_cell.angle_gamma   90.00
#
_symmetry.space_group_name_H-M   'P 1'
#
loop_
_entity.id
_entity.type
_entity.pdbx_description
1 polymer ?
#
loop_
_entity_poly.entity_id
_entity_poly.type
_entity_poly.pdbx_seq_one_letter_code
_entity_poly.pdbx_strand_id
1 'polypeptide(L)'
;MRSLMCLLFLVIFCSVQMTSSSTLSIDGANSKCCGEFSNVKIPVKLVTSYYKIDTSSICPRRAIVFKTIKGREFCVDPETPWVKSHVAKVDKRTTTATKAQTQSLTV
;
A
#
# COMPACT_ATOMS: atom_id res chain seq x y z
N MET A 1 3.39 20.71 45.90
CA MET A 1 2.41 21.16 44.87
C MET A 1 3.01 21.25 43.46
N ARG A 2 4.23 21.77 43.27
CA ARG A 2 4.91 21.81 41.95
C ARG A 2 5.25 20.44 41.36
N SER A 3 5.74 19.48 42.17
CA SER A 3 6.09 18.12 41.71
C SER A 3 4.88 17.33 41.17
N LEU A 4 3.71 17.51 41.80
CA LEU A 4 2.47 16.83 41.42
C LEU A 4 1.93 17.33 40.06
N MET A 5 2.15 18.62 39.76
CA MET A 5 1.82 19.20 38.45
C MET A 5 2.74 18.71 37.33
N CYS A 6 4.03 18.49 37.61
CA CYS A 6 4.96 17.93 36.64
C CYS A 6 4.62 16.48 36.30
N LEU A 7 4.22 15.69 37.31
CA LEU A 7 3.84 14.28 37.12
C LEU A 7 2.58 14.15 36.24
N LEU A 8 1.57 15.01 36.47
CA LEU A 8 0.35 15.05 35.66
C LEU A 8 0.65 15.40 34.19
N PHE A 9 1.51 16.38 33.94
CA PHE A 9 1.88 16.78 32.58
C PHE A 9 2.62 15.66 31.82
N LEU A 10 3.53 14.94 32.48
CA LEU A 10 4.27 13.84 31.86
C LEU A 10 3.37 12.66 31.49
N VAL A 11 2.37 12.33 32.33
CA VAL A 11 1.40 11.25 32.05
C VAL A 11 0.51 11.60 30.85
N ILE A 12 0.06 12.87 30.75
CA ILE A 12 -0.73 13.36 29.61
C ILE A 12 0.11 13.31 28.33
N PHE A 13 1.36 13.77 28.38
CA PHE A 13 2.25 13.77 27.22
C PHE A 13 2.60 12.34 26.75
N CYS A 14 2.75 11.40 27.68
CA CYS A 14 2.97 9.98 27.37
C CYS A 14 1.75 9.34 26.67
N SER A 15 0.54 9.72 27.09
CA SER A 15 -0.71 9.24 26.47
C SER A 15 -0.89 9.76 25.04
N VAL A 16 -0.47 11.00 24.77
CA VAL A 16 -0.53 11.61 23.43
C VAL A 16 0.50 10.96 22.49
N GLN A 17 1.69 10.62 22.97
CA GLN A 17 2.73 9.96 22.16
C GLN A 17 2.38 8.51 21.77
N MET A 18 1.55 7.81 22.56
CA MET A 18 0.97 6.52 22.18
C MET A 18 -0.08 6.62 21.06
N THR A 19 -0.60 7.82 20.79
CA THR A 19 -1.57 8.04 19.70
C THR A 19 -0.88 8.42 18.38
N SER A 20 0.38 8.87 18.42
CA SER A 20 1.19 9.15 17.23
C SER A 20 1.90 7.90 16.67
N SER A 21 1.18 6.79 16.58
CA SER A 21 1.53 5.73 15.62
C SER A 21 0.70 5.92 14.36
N SER A 22 0.97 6.98 13.61
CA SER A 22 0.66 7.01 12.18
C SER A 22 1.67 6.13 11.44
N THR A 23 1.71 4.85 11.81
CA THR A 23 2.29 3.78 11.02
C THR A 23 1.13 2.82 10.81
N LEU A 24 0.38 3.03 9.72
CA LEU A 24 -0.34 1.95 9.05
C LEU A 24 0.69 0.96 8.46
N SER A 25 1.53 0.40 9.31
CA SER A 25 2.18 -0.88 9.09
C SER A 25 1.29 -1.90 9.78
N ILE A 26 0.22 -2.30 9.09
CA ILE A 26 -0.54 -3.50 9.46
C ILE A 26 0.37 -4.68 9.10
N ASP A 27 1.26 -4.98 10.04
CA ASP A 27 1.87 -6.28 10.23
C ASP A 27 0.87 -7.10 11.05
N GLY A 28 -0.10 -7.67 10.35
CA GLY A 28 -1.18 -8.46 10.89
C GLY A 28 -1.61 -9.39 9.78
N ALA A 29 -1.35 -10.67 9.95
CA ALA A 29 -1.52 -11.66 8.91
C ALA A 29 -2.91 -11.56 8.24
N ASN A 30 -2.90 -11.38 6.91
CA ASN A 30 -3.94 -11.78 5.95
C ASN A 30 -5.12 -10.86 5.60
N SER A 31 -5.03 -9.53 5.78
CA SER A 31 -5.84 -8.60 4.97
C SER A 31 -5.33 -7.15 5.05
N LYS A 32 -4.43 -6.77 4.13
CA LYS A 32 -4.07 -5.35 3.93
C LYS A 32 -5.25 -4.62 3.29
N CYS A 33 -6.09 -3.98 4.08
CA CYS A 33 -7.08 -3.05 3.55
C CYS A 33 -6.44 -1.68 3.29
N CYS A 34 -6.90 -0.98 2.24
CA CYS A 34 -6.51 0.40 1.99
C CYS A 34 -7.40 1.37 2.78
N GLY A 35 -6.78 2.19 3.63
CA GLY A 35 -7.48 3.27 4.35
C GLY A 35 -7.78 4.47 3.46
N GLU A 36 -6.73 5.01 2.82
CA GLU A 36 -6.82 6.14 1.89
C GLU A 36 -6.21 5.80 0.53
N PHE A 37 -6.75 6.43 -0.52
CA PHE A 37 -6.19 6.34 -1.87
C PHE A 37 -5.19 7.46 -2.12
N SER A 38 -4.06 7.09 -2.70
CA SER A 38 -3.09 8.06 -3.21
C SER A 38 -3.70 8.82 -4.38
N ASN A 39 -3.86 10.13 -4.21
CA ASN A 39 -4.26 11.04 -5.29
C ASN A 39 -3.10 11.34 -6.26
N VAL A 40 -1.87 10.99 -5.88
CA VAL A 40 -0.68 11.25 -6.68
C VAL A 40 -0.55 10.21 -7.80
N LYS A 41 -0.45 10.69 -9.03
CA LYS A 41 -0.21 9.84 -10.21
C LYS A 41 1.21 9.27 -10.18
N ILE A 42 1.31 7.97 -9.92
CA ILE A 42 2.59 7.26 -9.88
C ILE A 42 3.05 7.02 -11.32
N PRO A 43 4.30 7.35 -11.71
CA PRO A 43 4.81 6.99 -13.03
C PRO A 43 4.87 5.47 -13.23
N VAL A 44 4.31 4.95 -14.33
CA VAL A 44 4.28 3.50 -14.63
C VAL A 44 5.68 2.85 -14.75
N LYS A 45 6.72 3.65 -15.03
CA LYS A 45 8.11 3.19 -15.04
C LYS A 45 8.59 2.78 -13.66
N LEU A 46 8.01 3.35 -12.61
CA LEU A 46 8.36 3.05 -11.22
C LEU A 46 7.54 1.90 -10.64
N VAL A 47 6.50 1.44 -11.33
CA VAL A 47 5.65 0.32 -10.88
C VAL A 47 6.26 -0.98 -11.38
N THR A 48 6.61 -1.86 -10.42
CA THR A 48 7.19 -3.18 -10.67
C THR A 48 6.09 -4.22 -10.78
N SER A 49 5.17 -4.21 -9.83
CA SER A 49 4.03 -5.13 -9.78
C SER A 49 2.84 -4.45 -9.12
N TYR A 50 1.69 -5.11 -9.21
CA TYR A 50 0.49 -4.66 -8.52
C TYR A 50 -0.27 -5.87 -7.99
N TYR A 51 -1.11 -5.63 -6.98
CA TYR A 51 -2.10 -6.60 -6.53
C TYR A 51 -3.44 -5.90 -6.31
N LYS A 52 -4.51 -6.68 -6.35
CA LYS A 52 -5.88 -6.20 -6.14
C LYS A 52 -6.32 -6.57 -4.73
N ILE A 53 -7.02 -5.67 -4.09
CA ILE A 53 -7.73 -5.91 -2.84
C ILE A 53 -9.21 -5.93 -3.21
N ASP A 54 -9.83 -7.08 -3.01
CA ASP A 54 -11.26 -7.27 -3.23
C ASP A 54 -12.06 -6.89 -1.98
N THR A 55 -13.34 -6.59 -2.20
CA THR A 55 -14.26 -6.32 -1.10
C THR A 55 -14.49 -7.61 -0.31
N SER A 56 -14.21 -7.58 1.00
CA SER A 56 -14.47 -8.67 1.93
C SER A 56 -15.13 -8.12 3.19
N SER A 57 -15.58 -8.99 4.10
CA SER A 57 -16.14 -8.57 5.39
C SER A 57 -15.20 -7.66 6.19
N ILE A 58 -13.90 -7.82 5.97
CA ILE A 58 -12.83 -7.06 6.64
C ILE A 58 -12.43 -5.80 5.84
N CYS A 59 -12.52 -5.84 4.51
CA CYS A 59 -12.19 -4.70 3.63
C CYS A 59 -13.43 -4.30 2.82
N PRO A 60 -14.23 -3.31 3.24
CA PRO A 60 -15.44 -2.94 2.51
C PRO A 60 -15.15 -2.24 1.16
N ARG A 61 -13.91 -1.84 0.91
CA ARG A 61 -13.51 -1.10 -0.30
C ARG A 61 -12.56 -1.91 -1.17
N ARG A 62 -12.80 -1.88 -2.48
CA ARG A 62 -11.85 -2.41 -3.47
C ARG A 62 -10.71 -1.42 -3.65
N ALA A 63 -9.50 -1.94 -3.84
CA ALA A 63 -8.32 -1.13 -4.08
C ALA A 63 -7.34 -1.84 -5.00
N ILE A 64 -6.50 -1.07 -5.68
CA ILE A 64 -5.32 -1.61 -6.34
C ILE A 64 -4.10 -1.09 -5.60
N VAL A 65 -3.15 -1.96 -5.30
CA VAL A 65 -1.90 -1.57 -4.66
C VAL A 65 -0.77 -1.69 -5.66
N PHE A 66 -0.13 -0.57 -5.96
CA PHE A 66 1.07 -0.54 -6.77
C PHE A 66 2.31 -0.71 -5.91
N LYS A 67 3.12 -1.72 -6.23
CA LYS A 67 4.46 -1.90 -5.67
C LYS A 67 5.48 -1.24 -6.58
N THR A 68 6.22 -0.30 -6.01
CA THR A 68 7.25 0.44 -6.75
C THR A 68 8.62 -0.23 -6.68
N ILE A 69 9.54 0.15 -7.57
CA ILE A 69 10.93 -0.32 -7.58
C ILE A 69 11.62 -0.07 -6.22
N LYS A 70 11.28 1.04 -5.55
CA LYS A 70 11.79 1.37 -4.20
C LYS A 70 11.16 0.53 -3.08
N GLY A 71 10.37 -0.50 -3.41
CA GLY A 71 9.65 -1.34 -2.45
C GLY A 71 8.46 -0.66 -1.77
N ARG A 72 8.14 0.59 -2.13
CA ARG A 72 6.99 1.32 -1.56
C ARG A 72 5.69 0.87 -2.20
N GLU A 73 4.66 0.71 -1.39
CA GLU A 73 3.31 0.32 -1.77
C GLU A 73 2.38 1.53 -1.76
N PHE A 74 1.54 1.65 -2.77
CA PHE A 74 0.57 2.73 -2.88
C PHE A 74 -0.81 2.19 -3.19
N CYS A 75 -1.75 2.44 -2.28
CA CYS A 75 -3.17 2.23 -2.51
C CYS A 75 -3.68 3.25 -3.53
N VAL A 76 -4.32 2.77 -4.58
CA VAL A 76 -4.93 3.62 -5.62
C VAL A 76 -6.33 3.12 -5.91
N ASP A 77 -7.17 4.06 -6.32
CA ASP A 77 -8.56 3.79 -6.64
C ASP A 77 -8.68 3.09 -8.01
N PRO A 78 -9.28 1.88 -8.10
CA PRO A 78 -9.49 1.18 -9.37
C PRO A 78 -10.35 1.94 -10.37
N GLU A 79 -11.19 2.88 -9.93
CA GLU A 79 -12.06 3.67 -10.79
C GLU A 79 -11.30 4.75 -11.56
N THR A 80 -10.09 5.09 -11.10
CA THR A 80 -9.30 6.17 -11.70
C THR A 80 -8.75 5.77 -13.10
N PRO A 81 -8.93 6.59 -14.15
CA PRO A 81 -8.56 6.22 -15.52
C PRO A 81 -7.08 5.85 -15.72
N TRP A 82 -6.17 6.56 -15.04
CA TRP A 82 -4.74 6.29 -15.19
C TRP A 82 -4.33 4.96 -14.56
N VAL A 83 -5.03 4.50 -13.52
CA VAL A 83 -4.75 3.24 -12.83
C VAL A 83 -5.00 2.06 -13.77
N LYS A 84 -6.11 2.08 -14.52
CA LYS A 84 -6.43 1.06 -15.54
C LYS A 84 -5.35 0.97 -16.62
N SER A 85 -4.88 2.12 -17.13
CA SER A 85 -3.77 2.17 -18.09
C SER A 85 -2.48 1.58 -17.52
N HIS A 86 -2.18 1.85 -16.25
CA HIS A 86 -0.96 1.34 -15.61
C HIS A 86 -1.00 -0.17 -15.40
N VAL A 87 -2.13 -0.69 -14.93
CA VAL A 87 -2.38 -2.13 -14.80
C VAL A 87 -2.14 -2.82 -16.15
N ALA A 88 -2.76 -2.34 -17.22
CA ALA A 88 -2.59 -2.91 -18.56
C ALA A 88 -1.12 -2.89 -19.05
N LYS A 89 -0.37 -1.83 -18.70
CA LYS A 89 1.06 -1.75 -19.04
C LYS A 89 1.91 -2.70 -18.22
N VAL A 90 1.60 -2.89 -16.94
CA VAL A 90 2.30 -3.86 -16.09
C VAL A 90 1.97 -5.29 -16.54
N ASP A 91 0.72 -5.60 -16.85
CA ASP A 91 0.32 -6.92 -17.38
C ASP A 91 1.06 -7.27 -18.67
N LYS A 92 1.19 -6.32 -19.62
CA LYS A 92 1.98 -6.53 -20.84
C LYS A 92 3.44 -6.88 -20.54
N ARG A 93 4.05 -6.27 -19.52
CA ARG A 93 5.43 -6.60 -19.11
C ARG A 93 5.50 -7.99 -18.52
N THR A 94 4.55 -8.36 -17.66
CA THR A 94 4.46 -9.69 -17.05
C THR A 94 4.29 -10.76 -18.12
N THR A 95 3.37 -10.60 -19.08
CA THR A 95 3.19 -11.55 -20.18
C THR A 95 4.44 -11.69 -21.05
N THR A 96 5.18 -10.60 -21.28
CA THR A 96 6.44 -10.64 -22.03
C THR A 96 7.53 -11.36 -21.25
N ALA A 97 7.61 -11.15 -19.93
CA ALA A 97 8.53 -11.87 -19.05
C ALA A 97 8.19 -13.36 -18.98
N THR A 98 6.92 -13.73 -18.82
CA THR A 98 6.46 -15.12 -18.84
C THR A 98 6.76 -15.78 -20.19
N LYS A 99 6.56 -15.09 -21.32
CA LYS A 99 6.89 -15.61 -22.66
C LYS A 99 8.40 -15.80 -22.85
N ALA A 100 9.22 -14.86 -22.35
CA ALA A 100 10.68 -14.99 -22.36
C ALA A 100 11.18 -16.12 -21.45
N GLN A 101 10.48 -16.37 -20.33
CA GLN A 101 10.80 -17.45 -19.39
C GLN A 101 10.37 -18.83 -19.92
N THR A 102 9.26 -18.92 -20.66
CA THR A 102 8.83 -20.16 -21.34
C THR A 102 9.76 -20.56 -22.49
N GLN A 103 10.43 -19.62 -23.16
CA GLN A 103 11.41 -19.93 -24.21
C GLN A 103 12.76 -20.46 -23.70
N SER A 104 13.00 -20.42 -22.38
CA SER A 104 14.22 -20.98 -21.76
C SER A 104 14.02 -22.36 -21.12
N LEU A 105 12.79 -22.91 -21.13
CA LEU A 105 12.45 -24.23 -20.56
C LEU A 105 12.12 -25.28 -21.63
N THR A 106 12.28 -24.95 -22.90
CA THR A 106 12.29 -25.88 -24.04
C THR A 106 13.58 -25.70 -24.83
N VAL A 107 14.70 -26.11 -24.24
CA VAL A 107 15.87 -26.66 -24.92
C VAL A 107 16.30 -27.88 -24.11
#